data_AF-F4PJA2-F1
#
_entry.id   AF-F4PJA2-F1
#
_cell.length_a   1.000
_cell.length_b   1.000
_cell.length_c   1.000
_cell.angle_alpha   90.00
_cell.angle_beta   90.00
_cell.angle_gamma   90.00
#
_symmetry.space_group_name_H-M   'P 1'
#
loop_
_entity.id
_entity.type
_entity.pdbx_description
1 polymer ?
#
loop_
_entity_poly.entity_id
_entity_poly.type
_entity_poly.pdbx_seq_one_letter_code
_entity_poly.pdbx_strand_id
1 'polypeptide(L)'
;MNNSIILIVFTLVSLIIGTTISENVVWDKSVQCDSWHCDFNDGSNWVGGVAPSSNDIAFIEIPITELKAQNIFSFDNIQISGLVLNGTSTAPLGFTSFSNFQVKGDVFVGNFSTFIINYYGILSVAGDLTVVNNGVFQALDYVSVIIDGGALFDTASVYLHGINGSLSITGDSFFNGNATLSHFTTVTLGGIATITGWTPFTALGDVTVEDLIVNEAATFNIGRSLVATSILLDTDANLNVDYSVVVRILDLGLNAQFIQNQDQIDTTDGSPITVEIDSVSSTRISTVIFGKADSVNVPSIYLPLGYVTSTDLVDQLNLGGQDDQSTLFILQFTLGNPHTPTGVFSANLTNIAVTHIWDTKLNTSPNTTLYFNEYASWATTTFALNNAAVYIGNQALLNLTNSQIQLVGNSVVQVSPFSSLLVKDSALQTQSIIANKGNITVQNSTVSGTITTQSSQVSISSPATFGSLILQGESILTIDISNPLSTIVSNVPITIQNSFSFGGTGTVTVTISNPSSLKAGQVYYIAVSPSLSIYPDQITLATPLPNQLTSSFDIITSNNSNLNYLILNIQ
;
A
#
# COMPACT_ATOMS: atom_id res chain seq x y z
N MET A 1 -2.83 -84.62 18.92
CA MET A 1 -1.36 -84.56 19.03
C MET A 1 -0.84 -83.57 18.01
N ASN A 2 -0.11 -82.56 18.48
CA ASN A 2 0.80 -81.64 17.80
C ASN A 2 0.35 -80.92 16.51
N ASN A 3 0.08 -79.61 16.65
CA ASN A 3 0.97 -78.58 16.09
C ASN A 3 0.49 -77.18 16.53
N SER A 4 1.12 -76.65 17.59
CA SER A 4 1.07 -75.24 17.97
C SER A 4 2.44 -74.84 18.51
N ILE A 5 3.44 -75.03 17.66
CA ILE A 5 4.78 -74.44 17.75
C ILE A 5 4.82 -73.53 16.51
N ILE A 6 5.25 -72.27 16.66
CA ILE A 6 5.09 -71.11 15.75
C ILE A 6 3.95 -70.17 16.18
N LEU A 7 4.03 -69.60 17.40
CA LEU A 7 3.45 -68.27 17.71
C LEU A 7 3.94 -67.66 19.04
N ILE A 8 5.16 -67.96 19.52
CA ILE A 8 5.67 -67.40 20.79
C ILE A 8 7.08 -66.79 20.66
N VAL A 9 7.73 -66.86 19.50
CA VAL A 9 9.07 -66.27 19.30
C VAL A 9 9.04 -64.98 18.45
N PHE A 10 7.89 -64.61 17.87
CA PHE A 10 7.74 -63.34 17.13
C PHE A 10 7.08 -62.21 17.92
N THR A 11 6.66 -62.46 19.16
CA THR A 11 6.06 -61.46 20.07
C THR A 11 7.02 -60.99 21.17
N LEU A 12 8.24 -61.55 21.25
CA LEU A 12 9.26 -61.14 22.22
C LEU A 12 10.41 -60.30 21.61
N VAL A 13 10.39 -60.05 20.30
CA VAL A 13 11.38 -59.20 19.61
C VAL A 13 10.75 -57.90 19.07
N SER A 14 9.45 -57.70 19.27
CA SER A 14 8.71 -56.49 18.84
C SER A 14 8.35 -55.54 19.98
N LEU A 15 8.87 -55.77 21.19
CA LEU A 15 8.63 -54.92 22.37
C LEU A 15 9.92 -54.51 23.09
N ILE A 16 10.99 -54.31 22.31
CA ILE A 16 12.17 -53.52 22.70
C ILE A 16 12.42 -52.51 21.57
N ILE A 17 11.36 -51.82 21.16
CA ILE A 17 11.50 -50.44 20.72
C ILE A 17 11.18 -49.69 22.00
N GLY A 18 12.22 -49.18 22.66
CA GLY A 18 12.07 -48.38 23.87
C GLY A 18 11.19 -47.18 23.57
N THR A 19 9.89 -47.31 23.83
CA THR A 19 9.09 -46.16 24.22
C THR A 19 9.65 -45.77 25.58
N THR A 20 10.66 -44.90 25.58
CA THR A 20 11.02 -44.10 26.74
C THR A 20 9.74 -43.36 27.11
N ILE A 21 9.01 -43.88 28.09
CA ILE A 21 7.93 -43.15 28.73
C ILE A 21 8.64 -41.96 29.37
N SER A 22 8.35 -40.75 28.91
CA SER A 22 8.89 -39.56 29.56
C SER A 22 8.35 -39.52 30.98
N GLU A 23 9.25 -39.59 31.96
CA GLU A 23 8.88 -39.54 33.37
C GLU A 23 8.83 -38.07 33.81
N ASN A 24 7.81 -37.73 34.60
CA ASN A 24 7.73 -36.41 35.20
C ASN A 24 8.66 -36.37 36.42
N VAL A 25 9.68 -35.52 36.36
CA VAL A 25 10.57 -35.24 37.49
C VAL A 25 10.09 -33.93 38.11
N VAL A 26 9.67 -34.01 39.38
CA VAL A 26 8.96 -32.93 40.08
C VAL A 26 9.91 -32.19 41.00
N TRP A 27 9.88 -30.86 40.98
CA TRP A 27 10.64 -30.02 41.91
C TRP A 27 10.23 -30.27 43.36
N ASP A 28 11.18 -30.40 44.27
CA ASP A 28 10.88 -30.60 45.69
C ASP A 28 10.36 -29.28 46.30
N LYS A 29 9.06 -29.27 46.61
CA LYS A 29 8.35 -28.11 47.18
C LYS A 29 8.86 -27.70 48.58
N SER A 30 9.66 -28.54 49.24
CA SER A 30 10.28 -28.19 50.53
C SER A 30 11.54 -27.33 50.39
N VAL A 31 12.09 -27.22 49.17
CA VAL A 31 13.28 -26.42 48.88
C VAL A 31 12.87 -24.95 48.79
N GLN A 32 13.51 -24.10 49.61
CA GLN A 32 13.27 -22.65 49.62
C GLN A 32 14.32 -21.92 48.80
N CYS A 33 13.89 -21.34 47.67
CA CYS A 33 14.70 -20.61 46.70
C CYS A 33 14.50 -19.09 46.78
N ASP A 34 14.08 -18.58 47.95
CA ASP A 34 13.79 -17.16 48.19
C ASP A 34 15.05 -16.32 48.47
N SER A 35 16.12 -16.99 48.92
CA SER A 35 17.36 -16.36 49.40
C SER A 35 18.63 -17.12 48.99
N TRP A 36 18.48 -18.39 48.56
CA TRP A 36 19.56 -19.26 48.13
C TRP A 36 19.35 -19.61 46.65
N HIS A 37 20.43 -19.54 45.86
CA HIS A 37 20.41 -19.83 44.43
C HIS A 37 20.19 -21.34 44.22
N CYS A 38 18.95 -21.76 44.04
CA CYS A 38 18.63 -23.15 43.71
C CYS A 38 19.11 -23.46 42.30
N ASP A 39 19.98 -24.46 42.16
CA ASP A 39 20.45 -24.94 40.87
C ASP A 39 19.50 -26.03 40.36
N PHE A 40 19.02 -25.86 39.12
CA PHE A 40 18.21 -26.83 38.41
C PHE A 40 18.93 -28.18 38.25
N ASN A 41 20.26 -28.16 38.14
CA ASN A 41 21.07 -29.36 37.91
C ASN A 41 21.42 -30.10 39.22
N ASP A 42 21.13 -29.51 40.39
CA ASP A 42 21.36 -30.17 41.68
C ASP A 42 20.21 -31.14 41.97
N GLY A 43 20.50 -32.44 41.88
CA GLY A 43 19.55 -33.51 42.14
C GLY A 43 18.88 -33.44 43.51
N SER A 44 19.53 -32.83 44.52
CA SER A 44 18.94 -32.68 45.85
C SER A 44 17.74 -31.74 45.90
N ASN A 45 17.55 -30.91 44.86
CA ASN A 45 16.39 -30.02 44.73
C ASN A 45 15.16 -30.69 44.11
N TRP A 46 15.27 -31.96 43.70
CA TRP A 46 14.22 -32.71 43.02
C TRP A 46 13.68 -33.84 43.87
N VAL A 47 12.39 -34.15 43.70
CA VAL A 47 11.77 -35.30 44.36
C VAL A 47 12.47 -36.57 43.89
N GLY A 48 13.04 -37.33 44.84
CA GLY A 48 13.81 -38.54 44.55
C GLY A 48 15.32 -38.34 44.41
N GLY A 49 15.82 -37.10 44.51
CA GLY A 49 17.25 -36.82 44.56
C GLY A 49 17.97 -36.86 43.20
N VAL A 50 17.22 -36.79 42.09
CA VAL A 50 17.74 -36.90 40.73
C VAL A 50 17.24 -35.74 39.88
N ALA A 51 18.15 -35.00 39.26
CA ALA A 51 17.81 -33.92 38.33
C ALA A 51 17.27 -34.47 37.00
N PRO A 52 16.35 -33.75 36.32
CA PRO A 52 15.79 -34.16 35.04
C PRO A 52 16.87 -34.37 33.97
N SER A 53 16.70 -35.42 33.18
CA SER A 53 17.55 -35.77 32.05
C SER A 53 16.84 -35.59 30.71
N SER A 54 17.52 -35.92 29.61
CA SER A 54 17.01 -35.71 28.25
C SER A 54 15.72 -36.45 27.87
N ASN A 55 15.26 -37.39 28.71
CA ASN A 55 14.03 -38.15 28.52
C ASN A 55 12.89 -37.68 29.44
N ASP A 56 13.17 -36.77 30.37
CA ASP A 56 12.27 -36.41 31.46
C ASP A 56 11.54 -35.09 31.17
N ILE A 57 10.35 -34.95 31.74
CA ILE A 57 9.62 -33.69 31.78
C ILE A 57 9.88 -33.05 33.14
N ALA A 58 10.50 -31.88 33.14
CA ALA A 58 10.75 -31.11 34.35
C ALA A 58 9.47 -30.34 34.75
N PHE A 59 8.92 -30.67 35.93
CA PHE A 59 7.68 -30.06 36.42
C PHE A 59 7.95 -29.25 37.71
N ILE A 60 7.86 -27.92 37.61
CA ILE A 60 8.07 -26.99 38.71
C ILE A 60 6.75 -26.28 39.02
N GLU A 61 6.13 -26.64 40.13
CA GLU A 61 4.86 -26.06 40.58
C GLU A 61 4.97 -25.56 42.01
N ILE A 62 4.71 -24.26 42.20
CA ILE A 62 4.68 -23.64 43.53
C ILE A 62 3.25 -23.71 44.07
N PRO A 63 3.02 -24.30 45.25
CA PRO A 63 1.68 -24.43 45.80
C PRO A 63 1.11 -23.06 46.24
N ILE A 64 -0.21 -22.89 46.12
CA ILE A 64 -0.95 -21.67 46.51
C ILE A 64 -0.74 -21.29 47.99
N THR A 65 -0.38 -22.25 48.83
CA THR A 65 -0.09 -22.02 50.26
C THR A 65 1.25 -21.31 50.50
N GLU A 66 2.12 -21.24 49.50
CA GLU A 66 3.39 -20.53 49.58
C GLU A 66 3.18 -19.02 49.44
N LEU A 67 3.93 -18.23 50.21
CA LEU A 67 3.79 -16.77 50.25
C LEU A 67 5.07 -16.04 49.82
N LYS A 68 6.05 -16.77 49.28
CA LYS A 68 7.36 -16.24 48.92
C LYS A 68 7.74 -16.62 47.50
N ALA A 69 8.29 -15.64 46.79
CA ALA A 69 8.84 -15.85 45.45
C ALA A 69 9.97 -16.89 45.47
N GLN A 70 10.04 -17.71 44.42
CA GLN A 70 11.06 -18.74 44.25
C GLN A 70 11.92 -18.41 43.03
N ASN A 71 13.24 -18.46 43.15
CA ASN A 71 14.16 -18.21 42.03
C ASN A 71 15.07 -19.42 41.80
N ILE A 72 14.92 -20.03 40.63
CA ILE A 72 15.67 -21.22 40.21
C ILE A 72 16.60 -20.81 39.05
N PHE A 73 17.83 -21.31 39.09
CA PHE A 73 18.87 -21.00 38.13
C PHE A 73 19.37 -22.28 37.47
N SER A 74 19.72 -22.22 36.18
CA SER A 74 20.55 -23.25 35.56
C SER A 74 21.83 -22.64 35.03
N PHE A 75 22.97 -23.18 35.45
CA PHE A 75 24.29 -22.75 35.00
C PHE A 75 24.87 -23.63 33.89
N ASP A 76 24.42 -24.87 33.77
CA ASP A 76 24.89 -25.85 32.80
C ASP A 76 23.90 -26.03 31.64
N ASN A 77 24.39 -26.52 30.50
CA ASN A 77 23.54 -26.80 29.34
C ASN A 77 22.48 -27.86 29.71
N ILE A 78 21.22 -27.58 29.40
CA ILE A 78 20.10 -28.47 29.70
C ILE A 78 19.57 -29.10 28.43
N GLN A 79 19.28 -30.39 28.50
CA GLN A 79 18.46 -31.09 27.53
C GLN A 79 17.41 -31.92 28.28
N ILE A 80 16.13 -31.65 28.02
CA ILE A 80 14.97 -32.32 28.64
C ILE A 80 13.89 -32.62 27.59
N SER A 81 12.91 -33.45 27.93
CA SER A 81 11.78 -33.77 27.04
C SER A 81 10.62 -32.78 27.15
N GLY A 82 10.49 -32.05 28.25
CA GLY A 82 9.46 -31.03 28.43
C GLY A 82 9.74 -30.15 29.65
N LEU A 83 9.16 -28.95 29.69
CA LEU A 83 9.28 -28.03 30.83
C LEU A 83 7.92 -27.46 31.19
N VAL A 84 7.56 -27.53 32.47
CA VAL A 84 6.36 -26.86 33.00
C VAL A 84 6.76 -25.99 34.19
N LEU A 85 6.56 -24.69 34.04
CA LEU A 85 6.76 -23.67 35.09
C LEU A 85 5.41 -23.11 35.51
N ASN A 86 5.07 -23.29 36.78
CA ASN A 86 3.77 -22.94 37.33
C ASN A 86 3.91 -22.31 38.72
N GLY A 87 3.86 -20.98 38.80
CA GLY A 87 3.90 -20.20 40.03
C GLY A 87 2.50 -19.88 40.55
N THR A 88 2.43 -18.86 41.40
CA THR A 88 1.15 -18.28 41.86
C THR A 88 1.29 -16.77 42.08
N SER A 89 0.17 -16.05 42.17
CA SER A 89 0.20 -14.60 42.45
C SER A 89 0.79 -14.25 43.82
N THR A 90 0.72 -15.16 44.79
CA THR A 90 1.29 -14.99 46.14
C THR A 90 2.72 -15.48 46.26
N ALA A 91 3.16 -16.35 45.35
CA ALA A 91 4.50 -16.90 45.29
C ALA A 91 4.92 -17.06 43.80
N PRO A 92 5.39 -15.98 43.16
CA PRO A 92 5.81 -16.02 41.76
C PRO A 92 7.08 -16.87 41.61
N LEU A 93 7.23 -17.49 40.43
CA LEU A 93 8.35 -18.38 40.11
C LEU A 93 9.25 -17.72 39.07
N GLY A 94 10.52 -17.49 39.40
CA GLY A 94 11.56 -17.11 38.44
C GLY A 94 12.40 -18.32 38.05
N PHE A 95 12.57 -18.57 36.77
CA PHE A 95 13.50 -19.57 36.23
C PHE A 95 14.45 -18.92 35.23
N THR A 96 15.75 -18.96 35.48
CA THR A 96 16.76 -18.33 34.61
C THR A 96 17.80 -19.34 34.17
N SER A 97 17.96 -19.51 32.85
CA SER A 97 19.04 -20.30 32.26
C SER A 97 20.19 -19.40 31.82
N PHE A 98 21.41 -19.68 32.32
CA PHE A 98 22.65 -18.99 31.97
C PHE A 98 23.41 -19.65 30.80
N SER A 99 22.82 -20.68 30.20
CA SER A 99 23.45 -21.62 29.27
C SER A 99 22.46 -21.99 28.15
N ASN A 100 22.85 -22.91 27.26
CA ASN A 100 21.92 -23.40 26.23
C ASN A 100 20.86 -24.29 26.86
N PHE A 101 19.61 -24.09 26.46
CA PHE A 101 18.45 -24.81 26.97
C PHE A 101 17.71 -25.48 25.81
N GLN A 102 17.69 -26.81 25.81
CA GLN A 102 17.01 -27.60 24.78
C GLN A 102 15.86 -28.42 25.37
N VAL A 103 14.69 -28.32 24.74
CA VAL A 103 13.49 -29.06 25.09
C VAL A 103 13.02 -29.84 23.87
N LYS A 104 12.95 -31.17 23.96
CA LYS A 104 12.52 -32.03 22.83
C LYS A 104 11.00 -32.07 22.62
N GLY A 105 10.23 -31.51 23.55
CA GLY A 105 8.79 -31.39 23.50
C GLY A 105 8.38 -29.99 23.94
N ASP A 106 7.31 -29.89 24.72
CA ASP A 106 6.66 -28.61 25.00
C ASP A 106 7.27 -27.86 26.19
N VAL A 107 7.17 -26.53 26.12
CA VAL A 107 7.47 -25.61 27.21
C VAL A 107 6.19 -24.87 27.60
N PHE A 108 5.81 -24.96 28.86
CA PHE A 108 4.70 -24.22 29.44
C PHE A 108 5.20 -23.25 30.52
N VAL A 109 4.86 -21.96 30.38
CA VAL A 109 5.16 -20.90 31.35
C VAL A 109 3.84 -20.24 31.75
N GLY A 110 3.34 -20.55 32.95
CA GLY A 110 2.04 -20.07 33.39
C GLY A 110 2.03 -19.58 34.83
N ASN A 111 0.92 -18.92 35.19
CA ASN A 111 0.57 -18.53 36.56
C ASN A 111 1.70 -17.74 37.26
N PHE A 112 1.95 -16.50 36.81
CA PHE A 112 2.96 -15.62 37.42
C PHE A 112 4.39 -16.20 37.45
N SER A 113 4.71 -17.07 36.49
CA SER A 113 6.07 -17.57 36.28
C SER A 113 6.81 -16.71 35.26
N THR A 114 8.10 -16.51 35.48
CA THR A 114 9.03 -15.86 34.55
C THR A 114 10.09 -16.85 34.11
N PHE A 115 10.20 -17.10 32.81
CA PHE A 115 11.29 -17.86 32.20
C PHE A 115 12.25 -16.92 31.48
N ILE A 116 13.52 -16.89 31.92
CA ILE A 116 14.59 -16.07 31.37
C ILE A 116 15.65 -16.95 30.71
N ILE A 117 16.00 -16.62 29.46
CA ILE A 117 17.24 -17.07 28.82
C ILE A 117 18.22 -15.91 28.88
N ASN A 118 19.36 -16.13 29.55
CA ASN A 118 20.35 -15.09 29.78
C ASN A 118 21.18 -14.78 28.51
N TYR A 119 21.96 -13.71 28.57
CA TYR A 119 22.80 -13.21 27.47
C TYR A 119 23.57 -14.31 26.73
N TYR A 120 23.56 -14.23 25.39
CA TYR A 120 24.25 -15.17 24.49
C TYR A 120 23.78 -16.63 24.58
N GLY A 121 22.65 -16.90 25.23
CA GLY A 121 22.05 -18.23 25.31
C GLY A 121 21.29 -18.64 24.05
N ILE A 122 21.00 -19.93 23.95
CA ILE A 122 20.10 -20.48 22.93
C ILE A 122 18.98 -21.25 23.64
N LEU A 123 17.74 -20.93 23.30
CA LEU A 123 16.59 -21.79 23.58
C LEU A 123 16.19 -22.52 22.30
N SER A 124 16.10 -23.85 22.37
CA SER A 124 15.57 -24.69 21.29
C SER A 124 14.44 -25.55 21.85
N VAL A 125 13.23 -25.39 21.30
CA VAL A 125 12.03 -26.13 21.67
C VAL A 125 11.55 -26.88 20.44
N ALA A 126 11.55 -28.21 20.47
CA ALA A 126 11.08 -29.01 19.35
C ALA A 126 9.55 -29.17 19.31
N GLY A 127 8.87 -28.95 20.44
CA GLY A 127 7.41 -28.85 20.54
C GLY A 127 6.94 -27.40 20.61
N ASP A 128 5.87 -27.16 21.37
CA ASP A 128 5.23 -25.85 21.48
C ASP A 128 5.78 -25.02 22.64
N LEU A 129 5.81 -23.68 22.49
CA LEU A 129 6.00 -22.74 23.60
C LEU A 129 4.67 -22.08 23.96
N THR A 130 4.19 -22.32 25.19
CA THR A 130 2.94 -21.72 25.70
C THR A 130 3.23 -20.81 26.89
N VAL A 131 2.81 -19.55 26.80
CA VAL A 131 2.89 -18.54 27.86
C VAL A 131 1.51 -17.97 28.15
N VAL A 132 1.01 -18.19 29.37
CA VAL A 132 -0.39 -17.89 29.74
C VAL A 132 -0.51 -17.39 31.18
N ASN A 133 -1.68 -16.89 31.58
CA ASN A 133 -2.02 -16.56 32.97
C ASN A 133 -0.94 -15.70 33.68
N ASN A 134 -0.61 -14.54 33.12
CA ASN A 134 0.45 -13.66 33.62
C ASN A 134 1.86 -14.27 33.61
N GLY A 135 2.08 -15.31 32.79
CA GLY A 135 3.42 -15.83 32.49
C GLY A 135 4.26 -14.82 31.72
N VAL A 136 5.57 -14.86 31.95
CA VAL A 136 6.55 -14.00 31.29
C VAL A 136 7.63 -14.89 30.66
N PHE A 137 7.90 -14.71 29.38
CA PHE A 137 9.08 -15.25 28.73
C PHE A 137 10.01 -14.11 28.33
N GLN A 138 11.28 -14.21 28.70
CA GLN A 138 12.27 -13.18 28.46
C GLN A 138 13.54 -13.79 27.87
N ALA A 139 13.85 -13.40 26.64
CA ALA A 139 15.15 -13.63 26.02
C ALA A 139 15.97 -12.34 26.15
N LEU A 140 17.14 -12.39 26.80
CA LEU A 140 18.00 -11.21 26.92
C LEU A 140 18.78 -10.93 25.62
N ASP A 141 19.74 -9.99 25.67
CA ASP A 141 20.47 -9.59 24.48
C ASP A 141 21.29 -10.75 23.89
N TYR A 142 21.36 -10.79 22.55
CA TYR A 142 22.08 -11.81 21.78
C TYR A 142 21.58 -13.24 21.98
N VAL A 143 20.34 -13.41 22.44
CA VAL A 143 19.72 -14.74 22.60
C VAL A 143 19.10 -15.19 21.28
N SER A 144 19.20 -16.49 21.00
CA SER A 144 18.47 -17.13 19.90
C SER A 144 17.39 -18.05 20.46
N VAL A 145 16.15 -17.85 20.02
CA VAL A 145 14.97 -18.64 20.38
C VAL A 145 14.47 -19.35 19.13
N ILE A 146 14.48 -20.68 19.16
CA ILE A 146 14.05 -21.54 18.05
C ILE A 146 12.95 -22.45 18.57
N ILE A 147 11.78 -22.40 17.93
CA ILE A 147 10.60 -23.19 18.25
C ILE A 147 10.19 -23.92 16.97
N ASP A 148 10.37 -25.24 16.95
CA ASP A 148 10.01 -26.07 15.79
C ASP A 148 8.49 -26.35 15.73
N GLY A 149 7.82 -26.31 16.89
CA GLY A 149 6.36 -26.33 16.98
C GLY A 149 5.74 -24.93 16.84
N GLY A 150 4.60 -24.73 17.50
CA GLY A 150 3.89 -23.45 17.56
C GLY A 150 4.22 -22.63 18.81
N ALA A 151 3.76 -21.38 18.82
CA ALA A 151 3.90 -20.51 19.98
C ALA A 151 2.57 -19.84 20.35
N LEU A 152 2.21 -19.89 21.64
CA LEU A 152 1.00 -19.28 22.18
C LEU A 152 1.35 -18.31 23.30
N PHE A 153 1.04 -17.04 23.10
CA PHE A 153 1.14 -15.97 24.10
C PHE A 153 -0.25 -15.40 24.34
N ASP A 154 -0.95 -15.90 25.37
CA ASP A 154 -2.34 -15.54 25.64
C ASP A 154 -2.49 -14.18 26.34
N THR A 155 -3.72 -13.75 26.62
CA THR A 155 -4.03 -12.50 27.32
C THR A 155 -3.19 -12.36 28.60
N ALA A 156 -2.65 -11.16 28.81
CA ALA A 156 -1.79 -10.79 29.94
C ALA A 156 -0.45 -11.54 30.05
N SER A 157 -0.10 -12.40 29.09
CA SER A 157 1.27 -12.88 28.94
C SER A 157 2.20 -11.75 28.51
N VAL A 158 3.49 -11.90 28.80
CA VAL A 158 4.52 -10.95 28.38
C VAL A 158 5.65 -11.70 27.69
N TYR A 159 6.00 -11.26 26.50
CA TYR A 159 7.21 -11.67 25.80
C TYR A 159 8.16 -10.50 25.62
N LEU A 160 9.40 -10.66 26.08
CA LEU A 160 10.46 -9.67 25.92
C LEU A 160 11.66 -10.30 25.22
N HIS A 161 12.18 -9.63 24.20
CA HIS A 161 13.43 -9.98 23.54
C HIS A 161 14.40 -8.81 23.57
N GLY A 162 15.62 -9.05 24.05
CA GLY A 162 16.74 -8.12 24.02
C GLY A 162 17.25 -7.81 22.60
N ILE A 163 18.28 -6.98 22.51
CA ILE A 163 18.84 -6.53 21.22
C ILE A 163 19.64 -7.64 20.53
N ASN A 164 19.78 -7.57 19.21
CA ASN A 164 20.62 -8.49 18.40
C ASN A 164 20.30 -9.98 18.60
N GLY A 165 19.06 -10.31 18.99
CA GLY A 165 18.61 -11.68 19.16
C GLY A 165 17.86 -12.21 17.94
N SER A 166 17.42 -13.47 18.00
CA SER A 166 16.58 -14.06 16.95
C SER A 166 15.41 -14.86 17.54
N LEU A 167 14.22 -14.71 16.96
CA LEU A 167 13.06 -15.57 17.22
C LEU A 167 12.71 -16.27 15.92
N SER A 168 12.71 -17.60 15.92
CA SER A 168 12.23 -18.43 14.83
C SER A 168 11.18 -19.39 15.33
N ILE A 169 9.96 -19.30 14.80
CA ILE A 169 8.85 -20.22 15.06
C ILE A 169 8.51 -20.87 13.73
N THR A 170 8.46 -22.20 13.67
CA THR A 170 8.20 -22.94 12.43
C THR A 170 6.71 -23.23 12.24
N GLY A 171 5.99 -23.53 13.33
CA GLY A 171 4.54 -23.71 13.32
C GLY A 171 3.76 -22.41 13.52
N ASP A 172 2.45 -22.53 13.74
CA ASP A 172 1.57 -21.38 13.94
C ASP A 172 1.94 -20.60 15.20
N SER A 173 1.70 -19.29 15.18
CA SER A 173 1.94 -18.41 16.33
C SER A 173 0.73 -17.54 16.65
N PHE A 174 0.44 -17.37 17.93
CA PHE A 174 -0.69 -16.57 18.41
C PHE A 174 -0.24 -15.64 19.52
N PHE A 175 -0.41 -14.33 19.30
CA PHE A 175 -0.03 -13.26 20.22
C PHE A 175 -1.24 -12.42 20.60
N ASN A 176 -1.76 -12.64 21.80
CA ASN A 176 -2.84 -11.90 22.45
C ASN A 176 -2.34 -11.19 23.74
N GLY A 177 -1.09 -11.43 24.12
CA GLY A 177 -0.37 -10.72 25.18
C GLY A 177 0.54 -9.62 24.65
N ASN A 178 1.30 -9.00 25.55
CA ASN A 178 2.28 -7.99 25.18
C ASN A 178 3.55 -8.66 24.67
N ALA A 179 4.01 -8.28 23.48
CA ALA A 179 5.26 -8.75 22.91
C ALA A 179 6.10 -7.58 22.42
N THR A 180 7.32 -7.48 22.95
CA THR A 180 8.29 -6.46 22.57
C THR A 180 9.63 -7.10 22.28
N LEU A 181 10.05 -7.02 21.02
CA LEU A 181 11.35 -7.47 20.56
C LEU A 181 12.20 -6.25 20.20
N SER A 182 13.37 -6.15 20.82
CA SER A 182 14.22 -4.97 20.74
C SER A 182 14.94 -4.84 19.39
N HIS A 183 15.70 -3.76 19.23
CA HIS A 183 16.38 -3.42 17.98
C HIS A 183 17.29 -4.54 17.46
N PHE A 184 17.38 -4.63 16.13
CA PHE A 184 18.23 -5.59 15.42
C PHE A 184 17.90 -7.05 15.71
N THR A 185 16.69 -7.34 16.17
CA THR A 185 16.21 -8.71 16.25
C THR A 185 15.83 -9.21 14.86
N THR A 186 15.98 -10.51 14.61
CA THR A 186 15.40 -11.17 13.44
C THR A 186 14.24 -12.04 13.88
N VAL A 187 13.08 -11.84 13.28
CA VAL A 187 11.85 -12.56 13.60
C VAL A 187 11.41 -13.37 12.39
N THR A 188 11.20 -14.67 12.58
CA THR A 188 10.63 -15.56 11.58
C THR A 188 9.44 -16.26 12.19
N LEU A 189 8.26 -16.05 11.60
CA LEU A 189 6.99 -16.66 12.02
C LEU A 189 6.48 -17.53 10.86
N GLY A 190 6.64 -18.84 10.98
CA GLY A 190 6.09 -19.82 10.04
C GLY A 190 4.59 -20.01 10.21
N GLY A 191 3.99 -20.77 9.28
CA GLY A 191 2.57 -21.07 9.29
C GLY A 191 1.71 -19.81 9.34
N ILE A 192 0.70 -19.81 10.21
CA ILE A 192 -0.16 -18.64 10.44
C ILE A 192 0.27 -17.92 11.72
N ALA A 193 0.69 -16.67 11.58
CA ALA A 193 0.93 -15.76 12.68
C ALA A 193 -0.31 -14.89 12.92
N THR A 194 -0.87 -14.96 14.13
CA THR A 194 -2.07 -14.20 14.51
C THR A 194 -1.75 -13.24 15.65
N ILE A 195 -2.07 -11.96 15.47
CA ILE A 195 -1.88 -10.89 16.46
C ILE A 195 -3.24 -10.29 16.82
N THR A 196 -3.60 -10.34 18.11
CA THR A 196 -4.94 -10.01 18.63
C THR A 196 -4.87 -9.19 19.92
N GLY A 197 -6.03 -8.89 20.54
CA GLY A 197 -6.05 -8.48 21.95
C GLY A 197 -5.91 -6.99 22.24
N TRP A 198 -6.03 -6.11 21.23
CA TRP A 198 -5.92 -4.65 21.38
C TRP A 198 -4.56 -4.16 21.92
N THR A 199 -3.60 -5.06 22.10
CA THR A 199 -2.25 -4.76 22.58
C THR A 199 -1.28 -4.69 21.41
N PRO A 200 -0.34 -3.73 21.39
CA PRO A 200 0.67 -3.68 20.34
C PRO A 200 1.62 -4.88 20.44
N PHE A 201 1.82 -5.57 19.31
CA PHE A 201 2.99 -6.41 19.09
C PHE A 201 4.06 -5.55 18.43
N THR A 202 5.26 -5.46 19.02
CA THR A 202 6.34 -4.62 18.48
C THR A 202 7.59 -5.45 18.25
N ALA A 203 8.04 -5.49 16.99
CA ALA A 203 9.34 -6.04 16.61
C ALA A 203 10.20 -4.94 15.99
N LEU A 204 11.20 -4.44 16.71
CA LEU A 204 12.10 -3.39 16.22
C LEU A 204 13.22 -3.95 15.31
N GLY A 205 12.92 -5.05 14.66
CA GLY A 205 13.81 -5.93 13.91
C GLY A 205 13.25 -6.25 12.53
N ASP A 206 13.99 -7.05 11.76
CA ASP A 206 13.50 -7.57 10.47
C ASP A 206 12.54 -8.73 10.73
N VAL A 207 11.39 -8.73 10.03
CA VAL A 207 10.32 -9.71 10.21
C VAL A 207 10.08 -10.45 8.90
N THR A 208 10.10 -11.78 8.97
CA THR A 208 9.62 -12.68 7.92
C THR A 208 8.43 -13.47 8.47
N VAL A 209 7.32 -13.45 7.75
CA VAL A 209 6.11 -14.19 8.10
C VAL A 209 5.57 -14.89 6.87
N GLU A 210 5.03 -16.10 7.00
CA GLU A 210 4.35 -16.74 5.87
C GLU A 210 2.97 -16.10 5.68
N ASP A 211 2.04 -16.36 6.59
CA ASP A 211 0.70 -15.78 6.61
C ASP A 211 0.47 -14.98 7.90
N LEU A 212 0.15 -13.69 7.77
CA LEU A 212 -0.08 -12.79 8.90
C LEU A 212 -1.56 -12.42 9.01
N ILE A 213 -2.15 -12.60 10.19
CA ILE A 213 -3.48 -12.11 10.54
C ILE A 213 -3.36 -11.12 11.70
N VAL A 214 -3.77 -9.87 11.48
CA VAL A 214 -3.90 -8.88 12.55
C VAL A 214 -5.39 -8.59 12.74
N ASN A 215 -5.93 -8.83 13.93
CA ASN A 215 -7.36 -8.71 14.20
C ASN A 215 -7.66 -7.91 15.47
N GLU A 216 -8.96 -7.77 15.80
CA GLU A 216 -9.42 -7.14 17.05
C GLU A 216 -8.80 -5.74 17.31
N ALA A 217 -8.66 -4.93 16.26
CA ALA A 217 -8.00 -3.62 16.32
C ALA A 217 -6.58 -3.65 16.93
N ALA A 218 -5.89 -4.79 16.86
CA ALA A 218 -4.51 -4.90 17.27
C ALA A 218 -3.58 -4.10 16.34
N THR A 219 -2.43 -3.74 16.88
CA THR A 219 -1.37 -3.05 16.14
C THR A 219 -0.12 -3.92 16.08
N PHE A 220 0.43 -4.11 14.90
CA PHE A 220 1.76 -4.68 14.72
C PHE A 220 2.71 -3.59 14.22
N ASN A 221 3.72 -3.24 15.04
CA ASN A 221 4.79 -2.33 14.67
C ASN A 221 6.06 -3.10 14.32
N ILE A 222 6.61 -2.83 13.14
CA ILE A 222 7.85 -3.41 12.64
C ILE A 222 8.86 -2.28 12.40
N GLY A 223 9.92 -2.26 13.21
CA GLY A 223 10.93 -1.20 13.16
C GLY A 223 11.95 -1.33 12.03
N ARG A 224 11.85 -2.37 11.20
CA ARG A 224 12.69 -2.59 10.01
C ARG A 224 11.89 -3.13 8.82
N SER A 225 12.40 -4.15 8.13
CA SER A 225 11.78 -4.67 6.91
C SER A 225 10.81 -5.80 7.20
N LEU A 226 9.78 -5.93 6.34
CA LEU A 226 8.79 -7.00 6.37
C LEU A 226 8.86 -7.81 5.07
N VAL A 227 8.89 -9.14 5.20
CA VAL A 227 8.61 -10.08 4.11
C VAL A 227 7.41 -10.94 4.49
N ALA A 228 6.37 -10.97 3.67
CA ALA A 228 5.18 -11.79 3.88
C ALA A 228 4.67 -12.46 2.60
N THR A 229 4.10 -13.66 2.72
CA THR A 229 3.34 -14.25 1.59
C THR A 229 1.95 -13.64 1.55
N SER A 230 1.22 -13.67 2.66
CA SER A 230 -0.09 -13.04 2.76
C SER A 230 -0.25 -12.26 4.07
N ILE A 231 -1.03 -11.18 4.01
CA ILE A 231 -1.40 -10.36 5.15
C ILE A 231 -2.90 -10.11 5.09
N LEU A 232 -3.59 -10.43 6.17
CA LEU A 232 -4.98 -10.03 6.43
C LEU A 232 -5.01 -9.08 7.63
N LEU A 233 -5.37 -7.83 7.37
CA LEU A 233 -5.68 -6.85 8.41
C LEU A 233 -7.20 -6.79 8.57
N ASP A 234 -7.74 -7.31 9.67
CA ASP A 234 -9.19 -7.27 9.92
C ASP A 234 -9.63 -5.87 10.41
N THR A 235 -10.86 -5.77 10.90
CA THR A 235 -11.52 -4.53 11.29
C THR A 235 -10.70 -3.74 12.30
N ASP A 236 -10.44 -2.47 11.97
CA ASP A 236 -9.66 -1.50 12.72
C ASP A 236 -8.20 -1.93 13.02
N ALA A 237 -7.69 -3.01 12.41
CA ALA A 237 -6.33 -3.49 12.60
C ALA A 237 -5.30 -2.56 11.93
N ASN A 238 -4.11 -2.47 12.51
CA ASN A 238 -3.02 -1.64 11.99
C ASN A 238 -1.70 -2.42 11.87
N LEU A 239 -1.04 -2.29 10.73
CA LEU A 239 0.32 -2.76 10.49
C LEU A 239 1.21 -1.58 10.06
N ASN A 240 2.23 -1.30 10.87
CA ASN A 240 3.23 -0.27 10.60
C ASN A 240 4.59 -0.92 10.32
N VAL A 241 5.24 -0.53 9.22
CA VAL A 241 6.57 -1.04 8.83
C VAL A 241 7.50 0.11 8.48
N ASP A 242 8.63 0.25 9.16
CA ASP A 242 9.49 1.42 9.00
C ASP A 242 10.31 1.42 7.70
N TYR A 243 10.73 0.26 7.18
CA TYR A 243 11.60 0.16 6.01
C TYR A 243 10.96 -0.59 4.83
N SER A 244 11.67 -1.59 4.28
CA SER A 244 11.30 -2.28 3.05
C SER A 244 10.18 -3.30 3.30
N VAL A 245 9.34 -3.49 2.28
CA VAL A 245 8.17 -4.36 2.35
C VAL A 245 8.16 -5.23 1.10
N VAL A 246 8.05 -6.55 1.27
CA VAL A 246 7.80 -7.50 0.19
C VAL A 246 6.61 -8.37 0.58
N VAL A 247 5.48 -8.19 -0.09
CA VAL A 247 4.22 -8.86 0.22
C VAL A 247 3.56 -9.35 -1.07
N ARG A 248 3.01 -10.56 -1.11
CA ARG A 248 2.25 -10.98 -2.31
C ARG A 248 0.81 -10.50 -2.24
N ILE A 249 0.13 -10.77 -1.13
CA ILE A 249 -1.29 -10.42 -0.97
C ILE A 249 -1.47 -9.61 0.30
N LEU A 250 -2.02 -8.41 0.17
CA LEU A 250 -2.47 -7.56 1.27
C LEU A 250 -3.98 -7.37 1.20
N ASP A 251 -4.71 -8.03 2.10
CA ASP A 251 -6.15 -7.94 2.25
C ASP A 251 -6.52 -7.08 3.47
N LEU A 252 -7.42 -6.14 3.27
CA LEU A 252 -7.80 -5.14 4.26
C LEU A 252 -9.29 -5.23 4.60
N GLY A 253 -9.60 -5.23 5.89
CA GLY A 253 -10.92 -5.17 6.48
C GLY A 253 -11.47 -3.75 6.59
N LEU A 254 -12.50 -3.57 7.42
CA LEU A 254 -13.11 -2.25 7.65
C LEU A 254 -12.19 -1.38 8.50
N ASN A 255 -11.88 -0.17 8.06
CA ASN A 255 -10.95 0.80 8.64
C ASN A 255 -9.54 0.25 8.91
N ALA A 256 -9.20 -0.91 8.34
CA ALA A 256 -7.86 -1.49 8.46
C ALA A 256 -6.83 -0.58 7.80
N GLN A 257 -5.63 -0.50 8.40
CA GLN A 257 -4.57 0.39 7.95
C GLN A 257 -3.26 -0.37 7.75
N PHE A 258 -2.68 -0.22 6.57
CA PHE A 258 -1.30 -0.56 6.31
C PHE A 258 -0.49 0.71 6.10
N ILE A 259 0.58 0.90 6.87
CA ILE A 259 1.41 2.10 6.83
C ILE A 259 2.88 1.69 6.68
N GLN A 260 3.48 2.07 5.55
CA GLN A 260 4.91 1.93 5.32
C GLN A 260 5.59 3.27 5.59
N ASN A 261 6.66 3.24 6.38
CA ASN A 261 7.54 4.32 6.80
C ASN A 261 6.81 5.60 7.23
N GLN A 262 5.96 5.46 8.26
CA GLN A 262 5.13 6.54 8.79
C GLN A 262 5.95 7.78 9.18
N ASP A 263 7.10 7.55 9.81
CA ASP A 263 7.96 8.61 10.34
C ASP A 263 8.97 9.14 9.31
N GLN A 264 8.91 8.64 8.07
CA GLN A 264 9.73 9.10 6.93
C GLN A 264 11.25 9.01 7.19
N ILE A 265 11.67 7.98 7.92
CA ILE A 265 13.05 7.80 8.35
C ILE A 265 13.89 7.10 7.28
N ASP A 266 15.19 7.40 7.28
CA ASP A 266 16.19 6.68 6.49
C ASP A 266 16.58 5.36 7.16
N THR A 267 17.05 4.41 6.34
CA THR A 267 17.71 3.21 6.85
C THR A 267 18.99 3.58 7.59
N THR A 268 19.30 2.85 8.65
CA THR A 268 20.50 3.12 9.47
C THR A 268 21.82 2.98 8.70
N ASP A 269 21.81 2.20 7.61
CA ASP A 269 22.98 1.90 6.79
C ASP A 269 22.96 2.63 5.42
N GLY A 270 21.92 3.40 5.13
CA GLY A 270 21.75 4.10 3.84
C GLY A 270 21.36 3.17 2.68
N SER A 271 20.93 1.93 2.96
CA SER A 271 20.34 1.04 1.97
C SER A 271 19.00 1.59 1.45
N PRO A 272 18.63 1.31 0.19
CA PRO A 272 17.37 1.76 -0.37
C PRO A 272 16.18 1.10 0.32
N ILE A 273 15.11 1.85 0.50
CA ILE A 273 13.80 1.39 0.98
C ILE A 273 12.95 1.06 -0.25
N THR A 274 12.53 -0.19 -0.35
CA THR A 274 11.73 -0.70 -1.49
C THR A 274 10.44 -1.32 -1.00
N VAL A 275 9.35 -1.07 -1.73
CA VAL A 275 8.03 -1.63 -1.44
C VAL A 275 7.54 -2.39 -2.67
N GLU A 276 7.38 -3.70 -2.53
CA GLU A 276 6.82 -4.59 -3.54
C GLU A 276 5.60 -5.29 -2.94
N ILE A 277 4.41 -4.95 -3.43
CA ILE A 277 3.17 -5.60 -3.03
C ILE A 277 2.45 -6.11 -4.28
N ASP A 278 2.41 -7.44 -4.52
CA ASP A 278 1.84 -7.94 -5.78
C ASP A 278 0.37 -7.55 -5.94
N SER A 279 -0.41 -7.61 -4.85
CA SER A 279 -1.81 -7.20 -4.84
C SER A 279 -2.28 -6.61 -3.51
N VAL A 280 -3.13 -5.58 -3.61
CA VAL A 280 -3.83 -4.95 -2.48
C VAL A 280 -5.33 -5.02 -2.75
N SER A 281 -6.09 -5.56 -1.80
CA SER A 281 -7.54 -5.73 -1.97
C SER A 281 -8.34 -5.34 -0.73
N SER A 282 -9.51 -4.72 -0.96
CA SER A 282 -10.54 -4.50 0.06
C SER A 282 -11.88 -4.26 -0.61
N THR A 283 -12.96 -4.72 0.01
CA THR A 283 -14.33 -4.33 -0.37
C THR A 283 -14.93 -3.30 0.60
N ARG A 284 -14.12 -2.81 1.55
CA ARG A 284 -14.54 -1.94 2.64
C ARG A 284 -13.69 -0.68 2.64
N ILE A 285 -14.06 0.28 3.49
CA ILE A 285 -13.24 1.46 3.72
C ILE A 285 -11.94 0.99 4.39
N SER A 286 -10.79 1.25 3.78
CA SER A 286 -9.47 0.88 4.32
C SER A 286 -8.41 1.82 3.77
N THR A 287 -7.22 1.76 4.36
CA THR A 287 -6.17 2.75 4.08
C THR A 287 -4.83 2.06 3.87
N VAL A 288 -4.13 2.45 2.80
CA VAL A 288 -2.74 2.08 2.53
C VAL A 288 -1.92 3.36 2.40
N ILE A 289 -0.83 3.48 3.15
CA ILE A 289 0.02 4.67 3.16
C ILE A 289 1.45 4.26 2.83
N PHE A 290 2.04 4.89 1.82
CA PHE A 290 3.46 4.80 1.49
C PHE A 290 4.16 6.11 1.89
N GLY A 291 5.03 6.01 2.88
CA GLY A 291 5.85 7.10 3.41
C GLY A 291 7.06 7.37 2.52
N LYS A 292 8.26 7.36 3.11
CA LYS A 292 9.51 7.50 2.35
C LYS A 292 9.97 6.15 1.78
N ALA A 293 10.27 6.13 0.48
CA ALA A 293 10.79 4.96 -0.24
C ALA A 293 11.55 5.36 -1.52
N ASP A 294 12.56 4.59 -1.91
CA ASP A 294 13.22 4.75 -3.21
C ASP A 294 12.33 4.24 -4.35
N SER A 295 11.54 3.19 -4.08
CA SER A 295 10.54 2.70 -5.04
C SER A 295 9.37 2.01 -4.36
N VAL A 296 8.19 2.18 -4.96
CA VAL A 296 6.95 1.49 -4.60
C VAL A 296 6.36 0.87 -5.87
N ASN A 297 6.10 -0.42 -5.84
CA ASN A 297 5.51 -1.17 -6.94
C ASN A 297 4.31 -2.00 -6.44
N VAL A 298 3.11 -1.59 -6.85
CA VAL A 298 1.84 -2.27 -6.54
C VAL A 298 1.02 -2.41 -7.82
N PRO A 299 1.23 -3.47 -8.62
CA PRO A 299 0.66 -3.57 -9.95
C PRO A 299 -0.85 -3.89 -9.95
N SER A 300 -1.43 -4.27 -8.81
CA SER A 300 -2.83 -4.69 -8.73
C SER A 300 -3.51 -4.19 -7.44
N ILE A 301 -4.32 -3.15 -7.57
CA ILE A 301 -5.07 -2.53 -6.48
C ILE A 301 -6.56 -2.68 -6.78
N TYR A 302 -7.30 -3.18 -5.79
CA TYR A 302 -8.76 -3.19 -5.79
C TYR A 302 -9.28 -2.61 -4.46
N LEU A 303 -9.56 -1.30 -4.48
CA LEU A 303 -10.00 -0.54 -3.30
C LEU A 303 -11.16 0.41 -3.67
N PRO A 304 -12.36 -0.10 -3.99
CA PRO A 304 -13.51 0.73 -4.39
C PRO A 304 -13.98 1.72 -3.31
N LEU A 305 -13.78 1.40 -2.03
CA LEU A 305 -14.18 2.27 -0.90
C LEU A 305 -12.99 2.74 -0.04
N GLY A 306 -11.81 2.16 -0.26
CA GLY A 306 -10.58 2.52 0.45
C GLY A 306 -9.76 3.55 -0.31
N TYR A 307 -8.61 3.92 0.25
CA TYR A 307 -7.66 4.80 -0.42
C TYR A 307 -6.21 4.37 -0.24
N VAL A 308 -5.43 4.72 -1.27
CA VAL A 308 -3.98 4.62 -1.26
C VAL A 308 -3.42 6.03 -1.23
N THR A 309 -2.55 6.30 -0.26
CA THR A 309 -1.83 7.56 -0.13
C THR A 309 -0.34 7.33 -0.32
N SER A 310 0.32 8.15 -1.13
CA SER A 310 1.77 8.18 -1.25
C SER A 310 2.29 9.57 -0.89
N THR A 311 3.43 9.64 -0.21
CA THR A 311 4.14 10.90 -0.01
C THR A 311 5.04 11.22 -1.22
N ASP A 312 5.58 12.43 -1.26
CA ASP A 312 6.58 12.89 -2.22
C ASP A 312 8.01 12.46 -1.90
N LEU A 313 8.20 11.75 -0.78
CA LEU A 313 9.46 11.08 -0.46
C LEU A 313 9.52 9.66 -1.06
N VAL A 314 8.57 9.35 -1.95
CA VAL A 314 8.64 8.19 -2.84
C VAL A 314 9.23 8.63 -4.18
N ASP A 315 10.45 8.21 -4.51
CA ASP A 315 11.11 8.64 -5.74
C ASP A 315 10.41 8.07 -7.00
N GLN A 316 10.07 6.78 -6.97
CA GLN A 316 9.37 6.08 -8.05
C GLN A 316 8.14 5.34 -7.52
N LEU A 317 6.98 5.68 -8.07
CA LEU A 317 5.71 5.07 -7.72
C LEU A 317 5.11 4.36 -8.94
N ASN A 318 4.86 3.06 -8.85
CA ASN A 318 4.17 2.29 -9.89
C ASN A 318 2.92 1.64 -9.30
N LEU A 319 1.75 2.09 -9.74
CA LEU A 319 0.45 1.62 -9.26
C LEU A 319 -0.43 1.17 -10.43
N GLY A 320 -1.01 -0.02 -10.30
CA GLY A 320 -1.99 -0.57 -11.24
C GLY A 320 -3.31 -0.92 -10.55
N GLY A 321 -4.44 -0.59 -11.17
CA GLY A 321 -5.76 -1.04 -10.70
C GLY A 321 -6.24 -2.29 -11.44
N GLN A 322 -7.01 -3.14 -10.76
CA GLN A 322 -7.62 -4.33 -11.39
C GLN A 322 -8.78 -3.94 -12.35
N ASP A 323 -9.47 -2.85 -12.08
CA ASP A 323 -10.57 -2.31 -12.87
C ASP A 323 -10.63 -0.77 -12.78
N ASP A 324 -11.56 -0.18 -13.54
CA ASP A 324 -11.86 1.25 -13.51
C ASP A 324 -12.55 1.72 -12.20
N GLN A 325 -12.74 0.81 -11.23
CA GLN A 325 -13.45 1.04 -9.96
C GLN A 325 -12.50 1.20 -8.77
N SER A 326 -11.18 1.11 -8.92
CA SER A 326 -10.25 1.47 -7.86
C SER A 326 -10.23 2.99 -7.66
N THR A 327 -11.06 3.49 -6.72
CA THR A 327 -11.62 4.84 -6.78
C THR A 327 -11.01 5.93 -5.91
N LEU A 328 -9.90 5.74 -5.19
CA LEU A 328 -9.34 6.83 -4.39
C LEU A 328 -7.81 6.75 -4.18
N PHE A 329 -7.05 7.24 -5.15
CA PHE A 329 -5.62 7.55 -4.95
C PHE A 329 -5.42 9.02 -4.56
N ILE A 330 -4.67 9.26 -3.47
CA ILE A 330 -4.27 10.58 -2.98
C ILE A 330 -2.75 10.67 -3.00
N LEU A 331 -2.19 11.53 -3.84
CA LEU A 331 -0.77 11.86 -3.76
C LEU A 331 -0.59 13.10 -2.88
N GLN A 332 0.24 13.03 -1.84
CA GLN A 332 0.50 14.14 -0.93
C GLN A 332 1.96 14.60 -0.96
N PHE A 333 2.21 15.82 -1.42
CA PHE A 333 3.52 16.46 -1.29
C PHE A 333 3.64 17.11 0.09
N THR A 334 4.47 16.53 0.97
CA THR A 334 4.67 16.99 2.35
C THR A 334 6.07 17.57 2.49
N LEU A 335 6.22 18.88 2.25
CA LEU A 335 7.48 19.56 2.50
C LEU A 335 7.65 19.84 4.01
N GLY A 336 8.04 18.78 4.72
CA GLY A 336 8.35 18.74 6.15
C GLY A 336 9.84 18.78 6.48
N ASN A 337 10.72 19.23 5.58
CA ASN A 337 12.09 19.67 5.84
C ASN A 337 12.59 20.37 4.56
N PRO A 338 13.63 21.24 4.58
CA PRO A 338 14.08 21.95 3.39
C PRO A 338 14.83 21.00 2.47
N HIS A 339 14.12 20.04 1.86
CA HIS A 339 14.62 19.33 0.70
C HIS A 339 14.64 20.31 -0.45
N THR A 340 15.83 20.51 -1.00
CA THR A 340 16.05 21.29 -2.20
C THR A 340 15.11 20.80 -3.30
N PRO A 341 14.57 21.68 -4.16
CA PRO A 341 13.63 21.35 -5.26
C PRO A 341 14.29 20.54 -6.40
N THR A 342 15.23 19.66 -6.07
CA THR A 342 16.09 18.91 -6.99
C THR A 342 15.63 17.47 -7.20
N GLY A 343 14.63 17.00 -6.46
CA GLY A 343 14.02 15.69 -6.68
C GLY A 343 13.07 15.70 -7.88
N VAL A 344 13.06 14.61 -8.65
CA VAL A 344 12.03 14.34 -9.66
C VAL A 344 11.15 13.23 -9.11
N PHE A 345 9.90 13.55 -8.78
CA PHE A 345 8.91 12.54 -8.44
C PHE A 345 8.38 11.92 -9.73
N SER A 346 8.32 10.58 -9.80
CA SER A 346 7.78 9.88 -10.97
C SER A 346 6.70 8.89 -10.55
N ALA A 347 5.49 9.04 -11.08
CA ALA A 347 4.41 8.06 -10.92
C ALA A 347 4.01 7.44 -12.25
N ASN A 348 3.91 6.12 -12.27
CA ASN A 348 3.31 5.31 -13.31
C ASN A 348 1.96 4.79 -12.82
N LEU A 349 0.91 5.13 -13.55
CA LEU A 349 -0.49 4.91 -13.19
C LEU A 349 -1.17 4.13 -14.31
N THR A 350 -1.66 2.95 -13.98
CA THR A 350 -2.28 2.02 -14.94
C THR A 350 -3.67 1.63 -14.44
N ASN A 351 -4.72 1.80 -15.24
CA ASN A 351 -6.08 1.37 -14.89
C ASN A 351 -6.57 1.89 -13.52
N ILE A 352 -6.36 3.19 -13.24
CA ILE A 352 -6.58 3.76 -11.90
C ILE A 352 -7.30 5.11 -11.93
N ALA A 353 -8.15 5.36 -10.92
CA ALA A 353 -8.80 6.65 -10.71
C ALA A 353 -8.07 7.46 -9.63
N VAL A 354 -7.42 8.55 -10.04
CA VAL A 354 -6.80 9.54 -9.16
C VAL A 354 -7.82 10.59 -8.80
N THR A 355 -8.25 10.64 -7.56
CA THR A 355 -9.21 11.67 -7.14
C THR A 355 -8.52 12.98 -6.83
N HIS A 356 -7.35 12.90 -6.18
CA HIS A 356 -6.67 14.07 -5.69
C HIS A 356 -5.17 13.92 -5.85
N ILE A 357 -4.56 15.02 -6.27
CA ILE A 357 -3.15 15.28 -6.05
C ILE A 357 -3.07 16.55 -5.19
N TRP A 358 -2.48 16.41 -4.01
CA TRP A 358 -2.36 17.43 -2.97
C TRP A 358 -0.92 17.93 -2.89
N ASP A 359 -0.72 19.22 -3.18
CA ASP A 359 0.46 19.93 -2.73
C ASP A 359 0.12 20.67 -1.42
N THR A 360 0.87 20.47 -0.35
CA THR A 360 0.58 21.13 0.94
C THR A 360 1.02 22.60 0.97
N LYS A 361 1.79 23.07 -0.03
CA LYS A 361 2.29 24.45 -0.11
C LYS A 361 2.27 24.97 -1.55
N LEU A 362 1.75 26.18 -1.75
CA LEU A 362 1.57 26.76 -3.08
C LEU A 362 2.91 26.90 -3.84
N ASN A 363 2.98 26.31 -5.05
CA ASN A 363 4.11 26.41 -5.99
C ASN A 363 5.44 25.79 -5.49
N THR A 364 5.38 24.82 -4.59
CA THR A 364 6.59 24.18 -4.05
C THR A 364 6.72 22.70 -4.42
N SER A 365 5.75 22.12 -5.13
CA SER A 365 5.86 20.76 -5.64
C SER A 365 7.23 20.50 -6.30
N PRO A 366 7.85 19.32 -6.07
CA PRO A 366 9.01 18.91 -6.86
C PRO A 366 8.63 18.81 -8.34
N ASN A 367 9.65 18.76 -9.21
CA ASN A 367 9.40 18.44 -10.62
C ASN A 367 8.71 17.08 -10.67
N THR A 368 7.52 17.05 -11.26
CA THR A 368 6.64 15.88 -11.19
C THR A 368 6.48 15.30 -12.58
N THR A 369 6.68 14.00 -12.71
CA THR A 369 6.38 13.26 -13.93
C THR A 369 5.27 12.25 -13.66
N LEU A 370 4.18 12.32 -14.44
CA LEU A 370 3.04 11.40 -14.32
C LEU A 370 2.87 10.65 -15.64
N TYR A 371 2.87 9.33 -15.59
CA TYR A 371 2.60 8.46 -16.73
C TYR A 371 1.25 7.77 -16.53
N PHE A 372 0.33 7.95 -17.47
CA PHE A 372 -0.95 7.25 -17.54
C PHE A 372 -0.90 6.25 -18.69
N ASN A 373 -0.64 4.97 -18.39
CA ASN A 373 -0.29 3.97 -19.41
C ASN A 373 -1.47 3.17 -19.96
N GLU A 374 -2.62 3.22 -19.31
CA GLU A 374 -3.87 2.58 -19.77
C GLU A 374 -5.07 3.52 -19.54
N TYR A 375 -6.27 2.98 -19.34
CA TYR A 375 -7.42 3.77 -18.91
C TYR A 375 -7.14 4.39 -17.54
N ALA A 376 -7.33 5.69 -17.38
CA ALA A 376 -7.19 6.35 -16.09
C ALA A 376 -8.11 7.56 -16.02
N SER A 377 -8.44 7.98 -14.80
CA SER A 377 -9.13 9.24 -14.57
C SER A 377 -8.40 10.09 -13.55
N TRP A 378 -8.48 11.42 -13.71
CA TRP A 378 -7.90 12.36 -12.74
C TRP A 378 -8.89 13.49 -12.46
N ALA A 379 -9.39 13.55 -11.22
CA ALA A 379 -10.41 14.52 -10.84
C ALA A 379 -9.81 15.87 -10.45
N THR A 380 -9.03 15.96 -9.38
CA THR A 380 -8.70 17.29 -8.82
C THR A 380 -7.22 17.44 -8.46
N THR A 381 -6.69 18.64 -8.68
CA THR A 381 -5.51 19.17 -7.99
C THR A 381 -5.95 20.23 -6.99
N THR A 382 -5.63 20.06 -5.71
CA THR A 382 -6.01 21.06 -4.69
C THR A 382 -5.24 22.36 -4.85
N PHE A 383 -3.97 22.25 -5.22
CA PHE A 383 -3.08 23.38 -5.52
C PHE A 383 -2.31 23.10 -6.82
N ALA A 384 -1.77 24.16 -7.41
CA ALA A 384 -1.05 24.08 -8.68
C ALA A 384 0.19 23.19 -8.60
N LEU A 385 0.32 22.22 -9.51
CA LEU A 385 1.56 21.46 -9.71
C LEU A 385 2.51 22.26 -10.59
N ASN A 386 3.71 22.52 -10.10
CA ASN A 386 4.73 23.30 -10.81
C ASN A 386 5.68 22.39 -11.60
N ASN A 387 5.97 22.74 -12.86
CA ASN A 387 6.84 21.96 -13.76
C ASN A 387 6.45 20.48 -13.89
N ALA A 388 5.16 20.20 -13.99
CA ALA A 388 4.62 18.86 -14.15
C ALA A 388 4.66 18.41 -15.63
N ALA A 389 5.20 17.23 -15.88
CA ALA A 389 5.14 16.56 -17.17
C ALA A 389 4.15 15.39 -17.10
N VAL A 390 3.04 15.49 -17.81
CA VAL A 390 1.99 14.46 -17.87
C VAL A 390 2.08 13.75 -19.21
N TYR A 391 2.26 12.44 -19.19
CA TYR A 391 2.36 11.59 -20.37
C TYR A 391 1.19 10.62 -20.40
N ILE A 392 0.43 10.64 -21.49
CA ILE A 392 -0.61 9.66 -21.78
C ILE A 392 0.02 8.64 -22.74
N GLY A 393 0.17 7.40 -22.29
CA GLY A 393 0.85 6.32 -22.99
C GLY A 393 0.12 5.91 -24.29
N ASN A 394 0.78 5.12 -25.14
CA ASN A 394 0.17 4.64 -26.39
C ASN A 394 -1.11 3.84 -26.09
N GLN A 395 -2.18 4.09 -26.84
CA GLN A 395 -3.49 3.42 -26.66
C GLN A 395 -4.16 3.66 -25.29
N ALA A 396 -3.61 4.55 -24.45
CA ALA A 396 -4.18 4.93 -23.16
C ALA A 396 -5.32 5.96 -23.31
N LEU A 397 -6.13 6.11 -22.26
CA LEU A 397 -7.16 7.15 -22.15
C LEU A 397 -7.02 7.82 -20.80
N LEU A 398 -6.70 9.12 -20.79
CA LEU A 398 -6.84 9.96 -19.60
C LEU A 398 -8.18 10.70 -19.63
N ASN A 399 -9.06 10.37 -18.69
CA ASN A 399 -10.37 10.95 -18.54
C ASN A 399 -10.40 12.01 -17.43
N LEU A 400 -10.58 13.27 -17.83
CA LEU A 400 -10.76 14.42 -16.94
C LEU A 400 -12.23 14.85 -16.99
N THR A 401 -13.11 14.13 -16.28
CA THR A 401 -14.54 14.46 -16.15
C THR A 401 -14.83 15.09 -14.80
N ASN A 402 -15.48 16.26 -14.77
CA ASN A 402 -15.72 17.06 -13.56
C ASN A 402 -14.43 17.43 -12.81
N SER A 403 -13.37 17.68 -13.57
CA SER A 403 -12.01 17.84 -13.07
C SER A 403 -11.59 19.29 -12.93
N GLN A 404 -10.75 19.58 -11.94
CA GLN A 404 -10.12 20.89 -11.73
C GLN A 404 -8.61 20.69 -11.59
N ILE A 405 -7.90 20.81 -12.71
CA ILE A 405 -6.47 20.51 -12.82
C ILE A 405 -5.69 21.79 -13.11
N GLN A 406 -4.72 22.10 -12.26
CA GLN A 406 -3.85 23.26 -12.39
C GLN A 406 -2.39 22.86 -12.48
N LEU A 407 -1.82 22.97 -13.68
CA LEU A 407 -0.41 22.74 -13.97
C LEU A 407 0.23 24.08 -14.37
N VAL A 408 1.26 24.51 -13.63
CA VAL A 408 1.90 25.83 -13.77
C VAL A 408 3.40 25.70 -14.08
N GLY A 409 4.07 26.82 -14.35
CA GLY A 409 5.47 26.82 -14.77
C GLY A 409 5.62 26.19 -16.16
N ASN A 410 6.64 25.35 -16.34
CA ASN A 410 6.93 24.70 -17.62
C ASN A 410 6.14 23.39 -17.82
N SER A 411 4.90 23.33 -17.32
CA SER A 411 4.10 22.11 -17.32
C SER A 411 3.57 21.75 -18.71
N VAL A 412 3.56 20.46 -19.04
CA VAL A 412 3.13 19.94 -20.35
C VAL A 412 2.27 18.69 -20.20
N VAL A 413 1.24 18.57 -21.05
CA VAL A 413 0.51 17.32 -21.25
C VAL A 413 0.85 16.76 -22.62
N GLN A 414 1.40 15.56 -22.68
CA GLN A 414 1.77 14.88 -23.92
C GLN A 414 0.82 13.71 -24.18
N VAL A 415 0.19 13.73 -25.34
CA VAL A 415 -0.75 12.71 -25.81
C VAL A 415 -0.05 11.88 -26.87
N SER A 416 0.31 10.64 -26.52
CA SER A 416 1.04 9.72 -27.42
C SER A 416 0.16 9.22 -28.58
N PRO A 417 0.74 8.62 -29.62
CA PRO A 417 -0.02 8.04 -30.73
C PRO A 417 -1.13 7.07 -30.29
N PHE A 418 -2.29 7.18 -30.93
CA PHE A 418 -3.48 6.36 -30.69
C PHE A 418 -4.03 6.43 -29.25
N SER A 419 -3.54 7.35 -28.43
CA SER A 419 -4.06 7.63 -27.10
C SER A 419 -5.08 8.75 -27.12
N SER A 420 -5.82 8.92 -26.03
CA SER A 420 -6.88 9.91 -25.93
C SER A 420 -6.80 10.72 -24.63
N LEU A 421 -6.98 12.03 -24.76
CA LEU A 421 -7.26 12.93 -23.65
C LEU A 421 -8.73 13.39 -23.76
N LEU A 422 -9.54 13.11 -22.74
CA LEU A 422 -10.90 13.62 -22.61
C LEU A 422 -10.94 14.68 -21.50
N VAL A 423 -11.40 15.88 -21.83
CA VAL A 423 -11.65 16.97 -20.89
C VAL A 423 -13.13 17.32 -20.97
N LYS A 424 -13.90 16.93 -19.95
CA LYS A 424 -15.36 17.05 -19.96
C LYS A 424 -15.87 17.67 -18.66
N ASP A 425 -16.70 18.71 -18.76
CA ASP A 425 -17.22 19.43 -17.58
C ASP A 425 -16.09 19.88 -16.63
N SER A 426 -14.93 20.23 -17.19
CA SER A 426 -13.65 20.37 -16.49
C SER A 426 -12.94 21.69 -16.78
N ALA A 427 -12.02 22.05 -15.88
CA ALA A 427 -11.02 23.09 -16.13
C ALA A 427 -9.61 22.49 -16.07
N LEU A 428 -8.86 22.62 -17.16
CA LEU A 428 -7.45 22.22 -17.26
C LEU A 428 -6.60 23.46 -17.54
N GLN A 429 -5.80 23.87 -16.57
CA GLN A 429 -4.75 24.86 -16.76
C GLN A 429 -3.41 24.16 -16.99
N THR A 430 -2.75 24.49 -18.09
CA THR A 430 -1.42 23.96 -18.44
C THR A 430 -0.74 24.90 -19.43
N GLN A 431 0.60 24.92 -19.51
CA GLN A 431 1.27 25.73 -20.52
C GLN A 431 0.97 25.19 -21.93
N SER A 432 1.06 23.86 -22.10
CA SER A 432 0.87 23.23 -23.40
C SER A 432 0.28 21.83 -23.31
N ILE A 433 -0.50 21.48 -24.34
CA ILE A 433 -0.94 20.13 -24.65
C ILE A 433 -0.39 19.80 -26.04
N ILE A 434 0.36 18.72 -26.15
CA ILE A 434 1.00 18.29 -27.40
C ILE A 434 0.46 16.91 -27.77
N ALA A 435 -0.13 16.78 -28.96
CA ALA A 435 -0.62 15.50 -29.45
C ALA A 435 -0.06 15.18 -30.84
N ASN A 436 0.58 14.02 -31.00
CA ASN A 436 1.06 13.52 -32.29
C ASN A 436 0.38 12.19 -32.59
N LYS A 437 -0.53 12.18 -33.58
CA LYS A 437 -1.41 11.03 -33.89
C LYS A 437 -2.28 10.59 -32.70
N GLY A 438 -2.55 11.49 -31.77
CA GLY A 438 -3.41 11.26 -30.61
C GLY A 438 -4.81 11.87 -30.81
N ASN A 439 -5.70 11.64 -29.85
CA ASN A 439 -7.04 12.22 -29.84
C ASN A 439 -7.18 13.17 -28.65
N ILE A 440 -7.74 14.35 -28.88
CA ILE A 440 -8.10 15.31 -27.82
C ILE A 440 -9.59 15.60 -27.94
N THR A 441 -10.35 15.34 -26.88
CA THR A 441 -11.78 15.68 -26.81
C THR A 441 -12.01 16.69 -25.69
N VAL A 442 -12.65 17.81 -26.01
CA VAL A 442 -12.98 18.87 -25.04
C VAL A 442 -14.47 19.18 -25.10
N GLN A 443 -15.19 18.97 -24.00
CA GLN A 443 -16.65 19.10 -23.93
C GLN A 443 -17.05 19.95 -22.72
N ASN A 444 -17.80 21.03 -22.93
CA ASN A 444 -18.29 21.89 -21.85
C ASN A 444 -17.18 22.29 -20.85
N SER A 445 -16.00 22.64 -21.37
CA SER A 445 -14.76 22.71 -20.58
C SER A 445 -13.89 23.91 -20.92
N THR A 446 -12.97 24.24 -20.02
CA THR A 446 -11.95 25.27 -20.23
C THR A 446 -10.56 24.65 -20.24
N VAL A 447 -9.76 24.96 -21.26
CA VAL A 447 -8.35 24.58 -21.37
C VAL A 447 -7.51 25.84 -21.52
N SER A 448 -6.96 26.37 -20.43
CA SER A 448 -6.09 27.55 -20.46
C SER A 448 -4.66 27.11 -20.74
N GLY A 449 -4.32 26.97 -22.03
CA GLY A 449 -3.03 26.51 -22.54
C GLY A 449 -3.02 26.48 -24.07
N THR A 450 -1.86 26.20 -24.66
CA THR A 450 -1.77 25.98 -26.12
C THR A 450 -1.93 24.51 -26.44
N ILE A 451 -2.96 24.15 -27.20
CA ILE A 451 -3.12 22.82 -27.80
C ILE A 451 -2.40 22.83 -29.14
N THR A 452 -1.33 22.05 -29.27
CA THR A 452 -0.62 21.82 -30.53
C THR A 452 -0.80 20.38 -30.95
N THR A 453 -1.27 20.16 -32.17
CA THR A 453 -1.42 18.80 -32.70
C THR A 453 -0.75 18.60 -34.04
N GLN A 454 -0.29 17.38 -34.29
CA GLN A 454 0.28 16.95 -35.56
C GLN A 454 -0.40 15.64 -36.01
N SER A 455 -1.18 15.72 -37.10
CA SER A 455 -1.91 14.56 -37.67
C SER A 455 -2.77 13.82 -36.63
N SER A 456 -3.49 14.59 -35.82
CA SER A 456 -4.27 14.14 -34.66
C SER A 456 -5.76 14.43 -34.87
N GLN A 457 -6.62 13.79 -34.08
CA GLN A 457 -8.04 14.15 -34.05
C GLN A 457 -8.34 15.04 -32.86
N VAL A 458 -9.06 16.13 -33.10
CA VAL A 458 -9.54 17.03 -32.06
C VAL A 458 -11.05 17.13 -32.17
N SER A 459 -11.77 16.83 -31.09
CA SER A 459 -13.21 17.00 -31.00
C SER A 459 -13.57 18.03 -29.94
N ILE A 460 -14.36 19.03 -30.32
CA ILE A 460 -14.77 20.11 -29.44
C ILE A 460 -16.29 20.14 -29.38
N SER A 461 -16.86 20.00 -28.19
CA SER A 461 -18.30 20.19 -27.97
C SER A 461 -18.56 21.46 -27.18
N SER A 462 -19.44 22.32 -27.68
CA SER A 462 -19.73 23.61 -27.06
C SER A 462 -20.50 23.49 -25.73
N PRO A 463 -20.35 24.45 -24.80
CA PRO A 463 -19.40 25.57 -24.83
C PRO A 463 -17.96 25.13 -24.54
N ALA A 464 -16.97 25.78 -25.15
CA ALA A 464 -15.57 25.47 -24.87
C ALA A 464 -14.69 26.72 -24.93
N THR A 465 -13.71 26.81 -24.02
CA THR A 465 -12.74 27.90 -23.98
C THR A 465 -11.31 27.37 -24.05
N PHE A 466 -10.48 27.97 -24.88
CA PHE A 466 -9.08 27.58 -25.10
C PHE A 466 -8.13 28.76 -24.96
N GLY A 467 -6.88 28.51 -24.58
CA GLY A 467 -5.80 29.47 -24.74
C GLY A 467 -5.47 29.67 -26.23
N SER A 468 -4.82 28.68 -26.83
CA SER A 468 -4.53 28.63 -28.28
C SER A 468 -4.84 27.24 -28.84
N LEU A 469 -5.20 27.18 -30.12
CA LEU A 469 -5.42 25.93 -30.87
C LEU A 469 -4.62 25.95 -32.17
N ILE A 470 -3.61 25.09 -32.27
CA ILE A 470 -2.69 24.99 -33.40
C ILE A 470 -2.74 23.56 -33.95
N LEU A 471 -3.29 23.39 -35.14
CA LEU A 471 -3.51 22.10 -35.78
C LEU A 471 -2.65 22.00 -37.05
N GLN A 472 -1.76 21.00 -37.09
CA GLN A 472 -0.76 20.82 -38.14
C GLN A 472 -0.84 19.44 -38.81
N GLY A 473 -0.35 19.33 -40.04
CA GLY A 473 -0.38 18.07 -40.81
C GLY A 473 -1.81 17.68 -41.21
N GLU A 474 -2.09 16.38 -41.24
CA GLU A 474 -3.40 15.81 -41.60
C GLU A 474 -4.35 15.72 -40.39
N SER A 475 -4.38 16.76 -39.56
CA SER A 475 -5.24 16.78 -38.37
C SER A 475 -6.73 16.90 -38.75
N ILE A 476 -7.60 16.25 -37.99
CA ILE A 476 -9.05 16.34 -38.15
C ILE A 476 -9.61 17.13 -36.98
N LEU A 477 -10.43 18.15 -37.26
CA LEU A 477 -11.15 18.90 -36.24
C LEU A 477 -12.66 18.66 -36.38
N THR A 478 -13.29 18.17 -35.33
CA THR A 478 -14.75 18.08 -35.21
C THR A 478 -15.23 19.13 -34.22
N ILE A 479 -16.23 19.92 -34.60
CA ILE A 479 -16.87 20.92 -33.76
C ILE A 479 -18.35 20.56 -33.65
N ASP A 480 -18.76 20.14 -32.46
CA ASP A 480 -20.14 19.84 -32.13
C ASP A 480 -20.78 20.99 -31.36
N ILE A 481 -21.73 21.65 -32.00
CA ILE A 481 -22.50 22.72 -31.41
C ILE A 481 -23.77 22.14 -30.78
N SER A 482 -23.74 22.01 -29.45
CA SER A 482 -24.81 21.42 -28.64
C SER A 482 -25.96 22.41 -28.40
N ASN A 483 -25.61 23.67 -28.12
CA ASN A 483 -26.55 24.77 -27.90
C ASN A 483 -26.94 25.47 -29.21
N PRO A 484 -28.12 26.13 -29.29
CA PRO A 484 -28.49 26.90 -30.46
C PRO A 484 -27.41 27.92 -30.82
N LEU A 485 -27.02 27.95 -32.09
CA LEU A 485 -26.05 28.93 -32.58
C LEU A 485 -26.56 30.36 -32.34
N SER A 486 -25.67 31.21 -31.84
CA SER A 486 -25.98 32.61 -31.57
C SER A 486 -25.79 33.48 -32.82
N THR A 487 -26.66 34.47 -32.99
CA THR A 487 -26.46 35.60 -33.93
C THR A 487 -25.87 36.83 -33.25
N ILE A 488 -25.47 36.70 -31.98
CA ILE A 488 -24.94 37.77 -31.13
C ILE A 488 -23.48 37.46 -30.77
N VAL A 489 -22.60 38.42 -31.04
CA VAL A 489 -21.14 38.33 -30.87
C VAL A 489 -20.68 38.04 -29.43
N SER A 490 -21.49 38.30 -28.41
CA SER A 490 -21.14 38.03 -27.01
C SER A 490 -21.34 36.58 -26.60
N ASN A 491 -22.07 35.79 -27.39
CA ASN A 491 -22.51 34.44 -27.04
C ASN A 491 -21.93 33.40 -28.01
N VAL A 492 -20.65 33.54 -28.35
CA VAL A 492 -19.98 32.60 -29.25
C VAL A 492 -19.72 31.29 -28.51
N PRO A 493 -20.12 30.14 -29.04
CA PRO A 493 -20.03 28.86 -28.32
C PRO A 493 -18.59 28.40 -28.07
N ILE A 494 -17.64 28.78 -28.93
CA ILE A 494 -16.22 28.44 -28.78
C ILE A 494 -15.40 29.73 -28.69
N THR A 495 -14.62 29.87 -27.61
CA THR A 495 -13.76 31.03 -27.40
C THR A 495 -12.30 30.60 -27.36
N ILE A 496 -11.44 31.24 -28.17
CA ILE A 496 -10.01 30.96 -28.24
C ILE A 496 -9.26 32.26 -27.92
N GLN A 497 -8.64 32.32 -26.75
CA GLN A 497 -8.14 33.54 -26.15
C GLN A 497 -6.98 34.19 -26.90
N ASN A 498 -6.15 33.39 -27.59
CA ASN A 498 -4.93 33.87 -28.24
C ASN A 498 -4.98 33.65 -29.75
N SER A 499 -4.77 32.41 -30.21
CA SER A 499 -4.70 32.09 -31.63
C SER A 499 -5.36 30.77 -31.98
N PHE A 500 -6.03 30.75 -33.13
CA PHE A 500 -6.51 29.56 -33.81
C PHE A 500 -5.81 29.46 -35.18
N SER A 501 -4.96 28.45 -35.36
CA SER A 501 -4.30 28.17 -36.63
C SER A 501 -4.55 26.73 -37.07
N PHE A 502 -4.95 26.57 -38.32
CA PHE A 502 -5.16 25.30 -39.01
C PHE A 502 -4.31 25.28 -40.28
N GLY A 503 -3.10 24.72 -40.19
CA GLY A 503 -2.02 24.94 -41.15
C GLY A 503 -1.73 23.76 -42.09
N GLY A 504 -2.65 22.82 -42.29
CA GLY A 504 -2.39 21.57 -43.04
C GLY A 504 -3.49 21.16 -44.02
N THR A 505 -3.37 19.96 -44.60
CA THR A 505 -4.34 19.31 -45.51
C THR A 505 -5.49 18.61 -44.78
N GLY A 506 -5.62 18.87 -43.48
CA GLY A 506 -6.68 18.33 -42.63
C GLY A 506 -8.08 18.81 -43.00
N THR A 507 -9.08 18.28 -42.29
CA THR A 507 -10.49 18.61 -42.49
C THR A 507 -11.12 19.14 -41.22
N VAL A 508 -12.02 20.12 -41.36
CA VAL A 508 -12.86 20.60 -40.26
C VAL A 508 -14.31 20.22 -40.54
N THR A 509 -14.96 19.59 -39.57
CA THR A 509 -16.36 19.20 -39.63
C THR A 509 -17.12 19.89 -38.51
N VAL A 510 -18.20 20.57 -38.87
CA VAL A 510 -19.10 21.22 -37.91
C VAL A 510 -20.42 20.46 -37.87
N THR A 511 -20.89 20.14 -36.68
CA THR A 511 -22.20 19.55 -36.40
C THR A 511 -23.02 20.51 -35.56
N ILE A 512 -24.32 20.60 -35.83
CA ILE A 512 -25.29 21.45 -35.14
C ILE A 512 -26.42 20.55 -34.65
N SER A 513 -26.65 20.53 -33.34
CA SER A 513 -27.61 19.61 -32.73
C SER A 513 -29.07 19.96 -33.04
N ASN A 514 -29.36 21.23 -33.36
CA ASN A 514 -30.71 21.70 -33.71
C ASN A 514 -30.72 22.58 -34.97
N PRO A 515 -30.64 22.00 -36.18
CA PRO A 515 -30.61 22.78 -37.42
C PRO A 515 -31.95 23.47 -37.73
N SER A 516 -33.05 23.08 -37.08
CA SER A 516 -34.39 23.67 -37.33
C SER A 516 -34.51 25.13 -36.89
N SER A 517 -33.62 25.61 -36.03
CA SER A 517 -33.58 27.01 -35.61
C SER A 517 -32.88 27.94 -36.60
N LEU A 518 -32.24 27.38 -37.63
CA LEU A 518 -31.48 28.14 -38.63
C LEU A 518 -32.44 28.81 -39.63
N LYS A 519 -32.17 30.07 -39.97
CA LYS A 519 -32.98 30.86 -40.90
C LYS A 519 -32.13 31.42 -42.05
N ALA A 520 -32.68 31.39 -43.25
CA ALA A 520 -32.09 32.05 -44.42
C ALA A 520 -31.76 33.52 -44.14
N GLY A 521 -30.62 33.98 -44.62
CA GLY A 521 -30.11 35.34 -44.47
C GLY A 521 -29.53 35.66 -43.09
N GLN A 522 -29.44 34.69 -42.17
CA GLN A 522 -28.81 34.89 -40.86
C GLN A 522 -27.35 34.43 -40.84
N VAL A 523 -26.56 35.15 -40.04
CA VAL A 523 -25.17 34.84 -39.74
C VAL A 523 -25.09 34.31 -38.31
N TYR A 524 -24.46 33.15 -38.17
CA TYR A 524 -24.31 32.46 -36.89
C TYR A 524 -22.83 32.38 -36.50
N TYR A 525 -22.53 32.65 -35.24
CA TYR A 525 -21.16 32.65 -34.72
C TYR A 525 -20.79 31.27 -34.16
N ILE A 526 -19.67 30.71 -34.60
CA ILE A 526 -19.17 29.39 -34.17
C ILE A 526 -18.00 29.54 -33.20
N ALA A 527 -16.96 30.26 -33.62
CA ALA A 527 -15.75 30.44 -32.83
C ALA A 527 -15.24 31.88 -32.91
N VAL A 528 -14.58 32.35 -31.86
CA VAL A 528 -13.97 33.68 -31.80
C VAL A 528 -12.52 33.58 -31.34
N SER A 529 -11.63 34.35 -31.98
CA SER A 529 -10.24 34.48 -31.58
C SER A 529 -9.63 35.82 -32.01
N PRO A 530 -8.66 36.40 -31.27
CA PRO A 530 -7.90 37.55 -31.74
C PRO A 530 -7.12 37.26 -33.03
N SER A 531 -6.71 36.01 -33.25
CA SER A 531 -6.03 35.57 -34.47
C SER A 531 -6.64 34.26 -34.96
N LEU A 532 -7.23 34.27 -36.15
CA LEU A 532 -7.90 33.10 -36.71
C LEU A 532 -7.39 32.86 -38.14
N SER A 533 -6.77 31.71 -38.35
CA SER A 533 -6.14 31.28 -39.60
C SER A 533 -6.60 29.87 -39.92
N ILE A 534 -7.73 29.79 -40.63
CA ILE A 534 -8.34 28.57 -41.16
C ILE A 534 -8.93 28.92 -42.52
N TYR A 535 -8.83 28.04 -43.50
CA TYR A 535 -9.44 28.28 -44.79
C TYR A 535 -10.89 27.78 -44.78
N PRO A 536 -11.89 28.63 -45.10
CA PRO A 536 -13.29 28.23 -45.04
C PRO A 536 -13.68 27.05 -45.94
N ASP A 537 -12.93 26.80 -47.01
CA ASP A 537 -13.10 25.66 -47.92
C ASP A 537 -12.70 24.30 -47.30
N GLN A 538 -11.95 24.32 -46.19
CA GLN A 538 -11.62 23.13 -45.40
C GLN A 538 -12.73 22.74 -44.42
N ILE A 539 -13.78 23.57 -44.30
CA ILE A 539 -14.85 23.42 -43.33
C ILE A 539 -16.09 22.85 -44.02
N THR A 540 -16.62 21.77 -43.44
CA THR A 540 -17.82 21.09 -43.92
C THR A 540 -18.88 21.09 -42.82
N LEU A 541 -20.13 21.32 -43.21
CA LEU A 541 -21.27 21.14 -42.31
C LEU A 541 -21.77 19.69 -42.46
N ALA A 542 -21.65 18.89 -41.41
CA ALA A 542 -22.17 17.52 -41.41
C ALA A 542 -23.68 17.45 -41.22
N THR A 543 -24.27 18.48 -40.61
CA THR A 543 -25.70 18.51 -40.29
C THR A 543 -26.55 18.85 -41.52
N PRO A 544 -27.54 18.01 -41.88
CA PRO A 544 -28.47 18.33 -42.95
C PRO A 544 -29.28 19.59 -42.61
N LEU A 545 -29.37 20.53 -43.55
CA LEU A 545 -30.18 21.73 -43.40
C LEU A 545 -31.65 21.47 -43.79
N PRO A 546 -32.62 22.17 -43.16
CA PRO A 546 -34.02 22.15 -43.58
C PRO A 546 -34.21 22.66 -45.03
N ASN A 547 -35.20 22.09 -45.74
CA ASN A 547 -35.59 22.33 -47.14
C ASN A 547 -34.99 23.56 -47.85
N GLN A 548 -34.15 23.29 -48.86
CA GLN A 548 -33.54 24.24 -49.81
C GLN A 548 -32.56 25.26 -49.24
N LEU A 549 -32.23 25.20 -47.95
CA LEU A 549 -31.17 26.04 -47.40
C LEU A 549 -29.79 25.54 -47.82
N THR A 550 -28.90 26.48 -48.10
CA THR A 550 -27.47 26.23 -48.33
C THR A 550 -26.65 26.91 -47.25
N SER A 551 -25.43 26.42 -47.02
CA SER A 551 -24.50 26.99 -46.04
C SER A 551 -23.17 27.35 -46.66
N SER A 552 -22.57 28.43 -46.19
CA SER A 552 -21.16 28.72 -46.39
C SER A 552 -20.50 29.16 -45.07
N PHE A 553 -19.21 28.91 -44.96
CA PHE A 553 -18.39 29.41 -43.86
C PHE A 553 -17.61 30.64 -44.30
N ASP A 554 -17.39 31.57 -43.39
CA ASP A 554 -16.57 32.76 -43.63
C ASP A 554 -15.91 33.23 -42.33
N ILE A 555 -14.95 34.15 -42.45
CA ILE A 555 -14.27 34.78 -41.32
C ILE A 555 -14.52 36.28 -41.40
N ILE A 556 -15.12 36.83 -40.35
CA ILE A 556 -15.32 38.28 -40.24
C ILE A 556 -14.51 38.86 -39.10
N THR A 557 -13.92 40.03 -39.32
CA THR A 557 -13.20 40.78 -38.29
C THR A 557 -14.11 41.87 -37.75
N SER A 558 -14.31 41.91 -36.44
CA SER A 558 -15.03 43.01 -35.79
C SER A 558 -14.13 44.24 -35.69
N ASN A 559 -14.52 45.31 -36.38
CA ASN A 559 -13.80 46.59 -36.39
C ASN A 559 -13.67 47.23 -34.99
N ASN A 560 -14.54 46.86 -34.03
CA ASN A 560 -14.57 47.46 -32.70
C ASN A 560 -13.79 46.66 -31.65
N SER A 561 -13.46 45.40 -31.91
CA SER A 561 -12.84 44.51 -30.91
C SER A 561 -11.56 43.83 -31.37
N ASN A 562 -11.12 44.00 -32.63
CA ASN A 562 -10.00 43.27 -33.23
C ASN A 562 -10.10 41.74 -33.03
N LEU A 563 -11.33 41.24 -32.96
CA LEU A 563 -11.61 39.80 -32.86
C LEU A 563 -12.06 39.29 -34.22
N ASN A 564 -11.55 38.12 -34.58
CA ASN A 564 -11.96 37.36 -35.75
C ASN A 564 -12.98 36.32 -35.34
N TYR A 565 -14.05 36.21 -36.12
CA TYR A 565 -15.14 35.28 -35.87
C TYR A 565 -15.25 34.32 -37.04
N LEU A 566 -15.22 33.01 -36.75
CA LEU A 566 -15.66 31.99 -37.68
C LEU A 566 -17.19 31.95 -37.66
N ILE A 567 -17.79 32.20 -38.82
CA ILE A 567 -19.24 32.30 -38.97
C ILE A 567 -19.79 31.25 -39.95
N LEU A 568 -21.05 30.92 -39.75
CA LEU A 568 -21.89 30.15 -40.66
C LEU A 568 -22.96 31.06 -41.25
N ASN A 569 -22.94 31.20 -42.58
CA ASN A 569 -23.96 31.90 -43.34
C ASN A 569 -24.99 30.89 -43.85
N ILE A 570 -26.28 31.18 -43.64
CA ILE A 570 -27.38 30.37 -44.18
C ILE A 570 -28.07 31.14 -45.30
N GLN A 571 -28.23 30.52 -46.46
CA GLN A 571 -28.86 31.11 -47.66
C GLN A 571 -30.09 30.33 -48.08
#